data_AF-A0A7J4P2B5-F1
#
_entry.id   AF-A0A7J4P2B5-F1
#
_cell.length_a   1.000
_cell.length_b   1.000
_cell.length_c   1.000
_cell.angle_alpha   90.00
_cell.angle_beta   90.00
_cell.angle_gamma   90.00
#
_symmetry.space_group_name_H-M   'P 1'
#
loop_
_entity.id
_entity.type
_entity.pdbx_description
1 polymer ?
#
loop_
_entity_poly.entity_id
_entity_poly.type
_entity_poly.pdbx_seq_one_letter_code
_entity_poly.pdbx_strand_id
1 'polypeptide(L)'
;MASTPKKKDAPRIRGNRQLESLSRYASVFMVIFIIFILGGGVYDIIKQPNSTVATSSGTYSSINPYSGEQTINESIVSMFLYASGIAGLYLVYGSTQVLYDKSKANLNLMIGVGLAMIGFAGAYVLLILKGA
;
A
#
# COMPACT_ATOMS: atom_id res chain seq x y z
N MET A 1 -8.37 -52.88 30.68
CA MET A 1 -9.60 -52.06 30.62
C MET A 1 -9.34 -50.79 31.42
N ALA A 2 -9.00 -49.68 30.77
CA ALA A 2 -9.07 -48.34 31.35
C ALA A 2 -9.02 -47.33 30.21
N SER A 3 -10.13 -46.64 30.02
CA SER A 3 -10.46 -45.69 28.97
C SER A 3 -9.58 -44.44 29.02
N THR A 4 -9.03 -44.07 27.87
CA THR A 4 -8.46 -42.74 27.62
C THR A 4 -9.56 -41.66 27.74
N PRO A 5 -9.34 -40.56 28.48
CA PRO A 5 -10.24 -39.41 28.42
C PRO A 5 -9.81 -38.48 27.28
N LYS A 6 -10.65 -38.39 26.24
CA LYS A 6 -10.53 -37.45 25.12
C LYS A 6 -11.59 -36.35 25.27
N LYS A 7 -11.22 -35.17 25.81
CA LYS A 7 -12.04 -33.92 25.84
C LYS A 7 -11.16 -32.81 26.46
N LYS A 8 -10.91 -31.64 25.86
CA LYS A 8 -11.88 -30.53 25.71
C LYS A 8 -11.35 -29.32 24.89
N ASP A 9 -10.42 -29.50 23.93
CA ASP A 9 -9.69 -28.36 23.31
C ASP A 9 -10.38 -27.69 22.10
N ALA A 10 -11.49 -28.25 21.62
CA ALA A 10 -12.15 -27.82 20.38
C ALA A 10 -12.64 -26.35 20.34
N PRO A 11 -13.15 -25.72 21.42
CA PRO A 11 -13.66 -24.34 21.34
C PRO A 11 -12.55 -23.27 21.36
N ARG A 12 -11.45 -23.47 22.11
CA ARG A 12 -10.36 -22.48 22.21
C ARG A 12 -9.58 -22.34 20.91
N ILE A 13 -9.35 -23.45 20.20
CA ILE A 13 -8.61 -23.46 18.93
C ILE A 13 -9.36 -22.69 17.83
N ARG A 14 -10.71 -22.74 17.83
CA ARG A 14 -11.54 -22.01 16.86
C ARG A 14 -11.52 -20.50 17.11
N GLY A 15 -11.52 -20.07 18.37
CA GLY A 15 -11.41 -18.66 18.75
C GLY A 15 -10.09 -18.01 18.31
N ASN A 16 -8.96 -18.70 18.51
CA ASN A 16 -7.65 -18.18 18.08
C ASN A 16 -7.55 -17.98 16.57
N ARG A 17 -8.07 -18.90 15.76
CA ARG A 17 -8.06 -18.76 14.29
C ARG A 17 -8.89 -17.58 13.80
N GLN A 18 -10.04 -17.30 14.46
CA GLN A 18 -10.85 -16.14 14.12
C GLN A 18 -10.13 -14.83 14.48
N LEU A 19 -9.50 -14.76 15.66
CA LEU A 19 -8.72 -13.60 16.08
C LEU A 19 -7.53 -13.35 15.14
N GLU A 20 -6.84 -14.40 14.69
CA GLU A 20 -5.76 -14.28 13.70
C GLU A 20 -6.27 -13.80 12.33
N SER A 21 -7.44 -14.25 11.90
CA SER A 21 -8.02 -13.75 10.64
C SER A 21 -8.42 -12.28 10.75
N LEU A 22 -9.01 -11.90 11.88
CA LEU A 22 -9.44 -10.54 12.14
C LEU A 22 -8.23 -9.59 12.21
N SER A 23 -7.14 -10.02 12.86
CA SER A 23 -5.91 -9.22 12.92
C SER A 23 -5.28 -9.04 11.54
N ARG A 24 -5.28 -10.07 10.68
CA ARG A 24 -4.81 -9.95 9.29
C ARG A 24 -5.62 -8.93 8.50
N TYR A 25 -6.96 -8.99 8.57
CA TYR A 25 -7.81 -8.01 7.88
C TYR A 25 -7.63 -6.60 8.44
N ALA A 26 -7.51 -6.46 9.76
CA ALA A 26 -7.24 -5.18 10.40
C ALA A 26 -5.91 -4.58 9.93
N SER A 27 -4.85 -5.39 9.81
CA SER A 27 -3.55 -4.93 9.30
C SER A 27 -3.65 -4.44 7.85
N VAL A 28 -4.36 -5.16 6.98
CA VAL A 28 -4.56 -4.73 5.58
C VAL A 28 -5.33 -3.42 5.53
N PHE A 29 -6.40 -3.30 6.31
CA PHE A 29 -7.19 -2.07 6.39
C PHE A 29 -6.35 -0.89 6.91
N MET A 30 -5.52 -1.13 7.92
CA MET A 30 -4.61 -0.12 8.47
C MET A 30 -3.61 0.37 7.42
N VAL A 31 -3.05 -0.53 6.61
CA VAL A 31 -2.14 -0.16 5.50
C VAL A 31 -2.87 0.70 4.47
N ILE A 32 -4.07 0.31 4.05
CA ILE A 32 -4.89 1.09 3.11
C ILE A 32 -5.18 2.48 3.68
N PHE A 33 -5.52 2.56 4.97
CA PHE A 33 -5.80 3.82 5.65
C PHE A 33 -4.56 4.73 5.74
N ILE A 34 -3.38 4.16 6.01
CA ILE A 34 -2.11 4.90 6.00
C ILE A 34 -1.83 5.44 4.59
N ILE A 35 -1.98 4.63 3.55
CA ILE A 35 -1.81 5.06 2.15
C ILE A 35 -2.77 6.20 1.81
N PHE A 36 -4.03 6.09 2.24
CA PHE A 36 -5.04 7.13 2.02
C PHE A 36 -4.64 8.46 2.66
N ILE A 37 -4.16 8.44 3.90
CA ILE A 37 -3.69 9.66 4.59
C ILE A 37 -2.47 10.23 3.88
N LEU A 38 -1.46 9.41 3.60
CA LEU A 38 -0.20 9.84 2.96
C LEU A 38 -0.44 10.38 1.54
N GLY A 39 -1.37 9.78 0.80
CA GLY A 39 -1.73 10.23 -0.54
C GLY A 39 -2.48 11.55 -0.61
N GLY A 40 -2.93 12.09 0.53
CA GLY A 40 -3.70 13.34 0.57
C GLY A 40 -5.21 13.15 0.59
N GLY A 41 -5.72 11.95 0.89
CA GLY A 41 -7.16 11.69 0.93
C GLY A 41 -7.94 12.59 1.90
N VAL A 42 -7.29 13.04 2.98
CA VAL A 42 -7.86 14.06 3.89
C VAL A 42 -7.96 15.43 3.20
N TYR A 43 -6.96 15.81 2.41
CA TYR A 43 -6.96 17.03 1.62
C TYR A 43 -8.08 17.00 0.57
N ASP A 44 -8.26 15.87 -0.12
CA ASP A 44 -9.31 15.70 -1.12
C ASP A 44 -10.71 15.91 -0.54
N ILE A 45 -10.98 15.38 0.66
CA ILE A 45 -12.28 15.53 1.33
C ILE A 45 -12.54 16.98 1.73
N ILE A 46 -11.53 17.67 2.27
CA ILE A 46 -11.69 19.01 2.84
C ILE A 46 -11.70 20.09 1.75
N LYS A 47 -10.78 20.00 0.79
CA LYS A 47 -10.54 21.05 -0.20
C LYS A 47 -11.25 20.80 -1.52
N GLN A 48 -11.66 19.55 -1.80
CA GLN A 48 -12.31 19.15 -3.05
C GLN A 48 -11.63 19.77 -4.29
N PRO A 49 -10.32 19.53 -4.47
CA PRO A 49 -9.58 20.18 -5.53
C PRO A 49 -10.08 19.71 -6.91
N ASN A 50 -9.87 20.54 -7.92
CA ASN A 50 -10.18 20.15 -9.29
C ASN A 50 -9.22 19.03 -9.74
N SER A 51 -9.70 18.15 -10.62
CA SER A 51 -8.87 17.09 -11.23
C SER A 51 -7.77 17.67 -12.13
N THR A 52 -8.04 18.80 -12.77
CA THR A 52 -7.09 19.52 -13.63
C THR A 52 -7.11 21.01 -13.32
N VAL A 53 -5.98 21.67 -13.58
CA VAL A 53 -5.82 23.12 -13.46
C VAL A 53 -5.39 23.70 -14.80
N ALA A 54 -5.89 24.90 -15.12
CA ALA A 54 -5.44 25.64 -16.29
C ALA A 54 -4.10 26.31 -16.00
N THR A 55 -3.09 25.99 -16.80
CA THR A 55 -1.77 26.62 -16.75
C THR A 55 -1.86 28.04 -17.33
N SER A 56 -0.93 28.93 -16.93
CA SER A 56 -0.81 30.29 -17.45
C SER A 56 -0.66 30.39 -18.98
N SER A 57 -0.33 29.28 -19.66
CA SER A 57 -0.26 29.13 -21.12
C SER A 57 -1.60 28.78 -21.78
N GLY A 58 -2.69 28.61 -21.01
CA GLY A 58 -3.99 28.14 -21.51
C GLY A 58 -4.09 26.63 -21.71
N THR A 59 -3.05 25.87 -21.35
CA THR A 59 -3.03 24.40 -21.41
C THR A 59 -3.57 23.80 -20.10
N TYR A 60 -4.26 22.66 -20.15
CA TYR A 60 -4.67 21.95 -18.94
C TYR A 60 -3.54 21.05 -18.43
N SER A 61 -3.24 21.15 -17.14
CA SER A 61 -2.28 20.29 -16.43
C SER A 61 -3.00 19.48 -15.35
N SER A 62 -2.63 18.21 -15.21
CA SER A 62 -3.06 17.37 -14.09
C SER A 62 -2.22 17.62 -12.82
N ILE A 63 -1.08 18.32 -12.96
CA ILE A 63 -0.19 18.69 -11.86
C ILE A 63 -0.41 20.16 -11.53
N ASN A 64 -0.62 20.46 -10.25
CA ASN A 64 -0.80 21.82 -9.77
C ASN A 64 0.57 22.52 -9.69
N PRO A 65 0.72 23.71 -10.31
CA PRO A 65 1.96 24.47 -10.25
C PRO A 65 2.31 24.99 -8.85
N TYR A 66 1.36 25.04 -7.92
CA TYR A 66 1.60 25.47 -6.55
C TYR A 66 1.89 24.28 -5.64
N SER A 67 3.04 24.30 -4.95
CA SER A 67 3.48 23.20 -4.08
C SER A 67 2.54 22.91 -2.90
N GLY A 68 1.79 23.93 -2.44
CA GLY A 68 0.83 23.81 -1.34
C GLY A 68 -0.58 23.37 -1.76
N GLU A 69 -0.83 23.25 -3.06
CA GLU A 69 -2.09 22.76 -3.60
C GLU A 69 -1.90 21.38 -4.23
N GLN A 70 -2.95 20.58 -4.24
CA GLN A 70 -2.95 19.22 -4.79
C GLN A 70 -4.16 19.06 -5.70
N THR A 71 -4.03 18.32 -6.80
CA THR A 71 -5.17 17.87 -7.63
C THR A 71 -5.60 16.47 -7.22
N ILE A 72 -6.84 16.09 -7.55
CA ILE A 72 -7.31 14.69 -7.36
C ILE A 72 -6.42 13.70 -8.12
N ASN A 73 -5.90 14.09 -9.27
CA ASN A 73 -5.04 13.20 -10.07
C ASN A 73 -3.69 12.98 -9.37
N GLU A 74 -3.10 14.01 -8.76
CA GLU A 74 -1.88 13.86 -7.97
C GLU A 74 -2.10 12.94 -6.77
N SER A 75 -3.18 13.12 -6.01
CA SER A 75 -3.43 12.29 -4.83
C SER A 75 -3.63 10.83 -5.19
N ILE A 76 -4.42 10.53 -6.23
CA ILE A 76 -4.64 9.16 -6.72
C ILE A 76 -3.33 8.52 -7.18
N VAL A 77 -2.53 9.24 -7.98
CA VAL A 77 -1.24 8.72 -8.47
C VAL A 77 -0.29 8.47 -7.30
N SER A 78 -0.21 9.39 -6.33
CA SER A 78 0.57 9.21 -5.11
C SER A 78 0.12 8.00 -4.30
N MET A 79 -1.19 7.76 -4.14
CA MET A 79 -1.71 6.58 -3.44
C MET A 79 -1.29 5.27 -4.14
N PHE A 80 -1.33 5.22 -5.47
CA PHE A 80 -0.86 4.04 -6.21
C PHE A 80 0.65 3.82 -6.08
N LEU A 81 1.45 4.89 -6.05
CA LEU A 81 2.89 4.81 -5.87
C LEU A 81 3.25 4.35 -4.45
N TYR A 82 2.54 4.81 -3.42
CA TYR A 82 2.73 4.31 -2.06
C TYR A 82 2.27 2.87 -1.89
N ALA A 83 1.15 2.49 -2.52
CA ALA A 83 0.68 1.11 -2.53
C ALA A 83 1.68 0.17 -3.21
N SER A 84 2.23 0.54 -4.36
CA SER A 84 3.25 -0.25 -5.05
C SER A 84 4.54 -0.34 -4.24
N GLY A 85 4.99 0.75 -3.62
CA GLY A 85 6.15 0.76 -2.74
C GLY A 85 6.01 -0.20 -1.56
N ILE A 86 4.88 -0.12 -0.83
CA ILE A 86 4.60 -0.97 0.33
C ILE A 86 4.43 -2.43 -0.09
N ALA A 87 3.68 -2.71 -1.16
CA ALA A 87 3.51 -4.06 -1.69
C ALA A 87 4.85 -4.66 -2.14
N GLY A 88 5.71 -3.85 -2.76
CA GLY A 88 7.05 -4.24 -3.17
C GLY A 88 7.90 -4.67 -1.97
N LEU A 89 7.96 -3.83 -0.94
CA LEU A 89 8.69 -4.15 0.30
C LEU A 89 8.14 -5.40 1.01
N TYR A 90 6.82 -5.58 1.00
CA TYR A 90 6.18 -6.78 1.57
C TYR A 90 6.60 -8.06 0.83
N LEU A 91 6.67 -8.03 -0.51
CA LEU A 91 7.14 -9.16 -1.32
C LEU A 91 8.62 -9.43 -1.11
N VAL A 92 9.46 -8.39 -1.00
CA VAL A 92 10.88 -8.54 -0.65
C VAL A 92 11.02 -9.23 0.70
N TYR A 93 10.30 -8.77 1.73
CA TYR A 93 10.31 -9.42 3.04
C TYR A 93 9.88 -10.89 2.95
N GLY A 94 8.78 -11.18 2.26
CA GLY A 94 8.29 -12.54 2.06
C GLY A 94 9.30 -13.45 1.34
N SER A 95 10.09 -12.90 0.41
CA SER A 95 11.11 -13.67 -0.31
C SER A 95 12.21 -14.22 0.61
N THR A 96 12.55 -13.51 1.69
CA THR A 96 13.58 -13.92 2.67
C THR A 96 13.13 -15.09 3.55
N GLN A 97 11.83 -15.35 3.63
CA GLN A 97 11.25 -16.38 4.50
C GLN A 97 11.02 -17.72 3.79
N VAL A 98 11.30 -17.81 2.48
CA VAL A 98 11.10 -19.03 1.70
C VAL A 98 12.36 -19.91 1.75
N LEU A 99 12.30 -21.03 2.49
CA LEU A 99 13.45 -21.94 2.65
C LEU A 99 13.65 -22.92 1.48
N TYR A 100 12.57 -23.42 0.88
CA TYR A 100 12.63 -24.63 0.04
C TYR A 100 12.46 -24.36 -1.46
N ASP A 101 11.70 -23.33 -1.83
CA ASP A 101 11.40 -23.03 -3.23
C ASP A 101 12.16 -21.78 -3.68
N LYS A 102 13.41 -21.98 -4.10
CA LYS A 102 14.30 -20.89 -4.55
C LYS A 102 13.74 -20.11 -5.74
N SER A 103 13.01 -20.78 -6.64
CA SER A 103 12.41 -20.14 -7.82
C SER A 103 11.30 -19.17 -7.41
N LYS A 104 10.41 -19.58 -6.48
CA LYS A 104 9.38 -18.69 -5.94
C LYS A 104 9.97 -17.55 -5.11
N ALA A 105 11.00 -17.82 -4.32
CA ALA A 105 11.72 -16.79 -3.58
C ALA A 105 12.29 -15.72 -4.53
N ASN A 106 12.97 -16.15 -5.60
CA ASN A 106 13.59 -15.24 -6.56
C ASN A 106 12.55 -14.43 -7.36
N LEU A 107 11.43 -15.04 -7.74
CA LEU A 107 10.32 -14.33 -8.41
C LEU A 107 9.73 -13.24 -7.50
N ASN A 108 9.45 -13.57 -6.23
CA ASN A 108 8.92 -12.62 -5.26
C ASN A 108 9.91 -11.48 -5.00
N LEU A 109 11.21 -11.78 -4.95
CA LEU A 109 12.26 -10.78 -4.80
C LEU A 109 12.29 -9.85 -6.02
N MET A 110 12.30 -10.39 -7.24
CA MET A 110 12.32 -9.58 -8.47
C MET A 110 11.11 -8.66 -8.59
N ILE A 111 9.90 -9.21 -8.39
CA ILE A 111 8.67 -8.42 -8.43
C ILE A 111 8.66 -7.38 -7.30
N GLY A 112 9.08 -7.79 -6.10
CA GLY A 112 9.12 -6.92 -4.93
C GLY A 112 10.05 -5.72 -5.12
N VAL A 113 11.27 -5.96 -5.60
CA VAL A 113 12.23 -4.90 -5.92
C VAL A 113 11.69 -4.01 -7.04
N GLY A 114 11.11 -4.60 -8.10
CA GLY A 114 10.52 -3.83 -9.19
C GLY A 114 9.41 -2.88 -8.72
N LEU A 115 8.48 -3.36 -7.90
CA LEU A 115 7.40 -2.56 -7.33
C LEU A 115 7.92 -1.48 -6.36
N ALA A 116 8.89 -1.82 -5.52
CA ALA A 116 9.52 -0.85 -4.62
C ALA A 116 10.21 0.29 -5.39
N MET A 117 10.91 -0.05 -6.48
CA MET A 117 11.54 0.92 -7.38
C MET A 117 10.53 1.79 -8.09
N ILE A 118 9.43 1.22 -8.61
CA ILE A 118 8.35 2.00 -9.24
C ILE A 118 7.73 2.97 -8.24
N GLY A 119 7.42 2.52 -7.03
CA GLY A 119 6.85 3.37 -5.98
C GLY A 119 7.79 4.52 -5.60
N PHE A 120 9.05 4.22 -5.35
CA PHE A 120 10.04 5.24 -4.96
C PHE A 120 10.36 6.21 -6.11
N ALA A 121 10.73 5.69 -7.28
CA ALA A 121 11.12 6.51 -8.43
C ALA A 121 9.92 7.32 -8.96
N GLY A 122 8.72 6.72 -9.02
CA GLY A 122 7.53 7.43 -9.44
C GLY A 122 7.15 8.56 -8.47
N ALA A 123 7.27 8.34 -7.16
CA ALA A 123 7.03 9.40 -6.17
C ALA A 123 8.06 10.52 -6.32
N TYR A 124 9.33 10.19 -6.55
CA TYR A 124 10.39 11.15 -6.79
C TYR A 124 10.16 11.98 -8.08
N VAL A 125 9.75 11.33 -9.16
CA VAL A 125 9.39 12.01 -10.42
C VAL A 125 8.22 12.97 -10.21
N LEU A 126 7.20 12.58 -9.43
CA LEU A 126 6.07 13.44 -9.13
C LEU A 126 6.51 14.72 -8.39
N LEU A 127 7.45 14.60 -7.45
CA LEU A 127 8.05 15.76 -6.76
C LEU A 127 8.79 16.69 -7.73
N ILE A 128 9.62 16.14 -8.63
CA ILE A 128 10.32 16.94 -9.64
C ILE A 128 9.34 17.67 -10.55
N LEU A 129 8.29 16.97 -11.01
CA LEU A 129 7.28 17.57 -11.88
C LEU A 129 6.51 18.70 -11.19
N LYS A 130 6.40 18.64 -9.86
CA LYS A 130 5.82 19.70 -9.03
C LYS A 130 6.75 20.90 -8.83
N GLY A 131 8.01 20.80 -9.25
CA GLY A 131 9.02 21.85 -9.13
C GLY A 131 9.72 21.89 -7.77
N ALA A 132 9.76 20.77 -7.04
CA ALA A 132 10.50 20.61 -5.79
C ALA A 132 11.93 20.09 -6.01
#